data_AF-A0A9X3LWI7-F1
#
_entry.id   AF-A0A9X3LWI7-F1
#
_cell.length_a   1.000
_cell.length_b   1.000
_cell.length_c   1.000
_cell.angle_alpha   90.00
_cell.angle_beta   90.00
_cell.angle_gamma   90.00
#
_symmetry.space_group_name_H-M   'P 1'
#
loop_
_entity.id
_entity.type
_entity.pdbx_description
1 polymer ?
#
loop_
_entity_poly.entity_id
_entity_poly.type
_entity_poly.pdbx_seq_one_letter_code
_entity_poly.pdbx_strand_id
1 'polypeptide(L)'
;MNLNAAYGAMREHTTPIPTPPWVRLGSSILIGAAVALLASRAHIFAALTGALVCLVAAFVLVFAHPYRRAMRAYATKRNVTLVPTITQLVPLMILWLMVMLAPIVALPAWGAGLVWLAVFGLSFFVFPHVDGTRRLAFA
;
A
#
# COMPACT_ATOMS: atom_id res chain seq x y z
N MET A 1 -25.97 -13.33 -0.50
CA MET A 1 -24.90 -13.93 -1.30
C MET A 1 -24.35 -15.12 -0.51
N ASN A 2 -24.44 -16.34 -1.03
CA ASN A 2 -24.05 -17.54 -0.30
C ASN A 2 -22.51 -17.58 -0.17
N LEU A 3 -21.97 -17.82 1.03
CA LEU A 3 -20.52 -17.78 1.30
C LEU A 3 -19.76 -18.70 0.34
N ASN A 4 -20.30 -19.88 0.03
CA ASN A 4 -19.68 -20.84 -0.89
C ASN A 4 -19.59 -20.33 -2.34
N ALA A 5 -20.57 -19.55 -2.80
CA ALA A 5 -20.54 -18.94 -4.12
C ALA A 5 -19.51 -17.78 -4.19
N ALA A 6 -19.37 -17.02 -3.10
CA ALA A 6 -18.34 -15.98 -2.99
C ALA A 6 -16.93 -16.57 -2.93
N TYR A 7 -16.74 -17.67 -2.18
CA TYR A 7 -15.46 -18.40 -2.14
C TYR A 7 -15.11 -19.06 -3.49
N GLY A 8 -16.11 -19.62 -4.20
CA GLY A 8 -15.93 -20.16 -5.54
C GLY A 8 -15.42 -19.10 -6.53
N ALA A 9 -16.07 -17.94 -6.58
CA ALA A 9 -15.67 -16.84 -7.45
C ALA A 9 -14.25 -16.31 -7.15
N MET A 10 -13.82 -16.29 -5.87
CA MET A 10 -12.46 -15.90 -5.48
C MET A 10 -11.39 -16.91 -5.89
N ARG A 11 -11.73 -18.20 -5.97
CA ARG A 11 -10.80 -19.27 -6.38
C ARG A 11 -10.63 -19.35 -7.90
N GLU A 12 -11.66 -18.93 -8.62
CA GLU A 12 -11.74 -18.95 -10.08
C GLU A 12 -10.99 -17.78 -10.74
N HIS A 13 -10.94 -16.62 -10.08
CA HIS A 13 -10.27 -15.41 -10.58
C HIS A 13 -8.87 -15.26 -9.95
N THR A 14 -7.91 -16.00 -10.48
CA THR A 14 -6.49 -15.86 -10.12
C THR A 14 -5.95 -14.53 -10.64
N THR A 15 -5.16 -13.83 -9.82
CA THR A 15 -4.52 -12.58 -10.25
C THR A 15 -3.48 -12.87 -11.33
N PRO A 16 -3.65 -12.37 -12.57
CA PRO A 16 -2.76 -12.71 -13.69
C PRO A 16 -1.33 -12.23 -13.45
N ILE A 17 -1.19 -11.10 -12.76
CA ILE A 17 0.08 -10.49 -12.41
C ILE A 17 0.05 -10.19 -10.91
N PRO A 18 0.56 -11.09 -10.05
CA PRO A 18 0.62 -10.82 -8.62
C PRO A 18 1.63 -9.70 -8.34
N THR A 19 1.34 -8.85 -7.35
CA THR A 19 2.33 -7.87 -6.87
C THR A 19 3.55 -8.63 -6.31
N PRO A 20 4.78 -8.32 -6.75
CA PRO A 20 5.97 -9.00 -6.28
C PRO A 20 6.07 -8.95 -4.75
N PRO A 21 6.37 -10.07 -4.06
CA PRO A 21 6.43 -10.10 -2.60
C PRO A 21 7.39 -9.07 -2.01
N TRP A 22 8.54 -8.84 -2.68
CA TRP A 22 9.54 -7.87 -2.25
C TRP A 22 9.08 -6.42 -2.38
N VAL A 23 8.37 -6.07 -3.46
CA VAL A 23 7.80 -4.72 -3.62
C VAL A 23 6.75 -4.48 -2.54
N ARG A 24 5.88 -5.47 -2.31
CA ARG A 24 4.82 -5.40 -1.30
C ARG A 24 5.35 -5.32 0.13
N LEU A 25 6.40 -6.07 0.47
CA LEU A 25 7.04 -5.99 1.78
C LEU A 25 7.79 -4.67 1.94
N GLY A 26 8.61 -4.31 0.96
CA GLY A 26 9.44 -3.12 1.02
C GLY A 26 8.62 -1.83 1.11
N SER A 27 7.57 -1.70 0.30
CA SER A 27 6.68 -0.54 0.34
C SER A 27 5.95 -0.44 1.68
N SER A 28 5.43 -1.54 2.23
CA SER A 28 4.75 -1.56 3.53
C SER A 28 5.69 -1.21 4.68
N ILE A 29 6.94 -1.69 4.64
CA ILE A 29 7.96 -1.35 5.65
C ILE A 29 8.23 0.16 5.62
N LEU A 30 8.42 0.72 4.42
CA LEU A 30 8.72 2.13 4.23
C LEU A 30 7.55 3.04 4.61
N ILE A 31 6.32 2.67 4.24
CA ILE A 31 5.11 3.40 4.62
C ILE A 31 4.92 3.36 6.14
N GLY A 32 5.06 2.19 6.75
CA GLY A 32 5.04 2.05 8.21
C GLY A 32 6.10 2.91 8.88
N ALA A 33 7.32 2.93 8.33
CA ALA A 33 8.43 3.72 8.86
C ALA A 33 8.14 5.23 8.77
N ALA A 34 7.55 5.70 7.67
CA ALA A 34 7.16 7.09 7.53
C ALA A 34 6.15 7.53 8.62
N VAL A 35 5.09 6.74 8.84
CA VAL A 35 4.08 7.06 9.86
C VAL A 35 4.67 6.97 11.27
N ALA A 36 5.51 5.97 11.54
CA ALA A 36 6.15 5.81 12.85
C ALA A 36 7.13 6.93 13.19
N LEU A 37 7.91 7.40 12.20
CA LEU A 37 8.80 8.55 12.37
C LEU A 37 8.02 9.81 12.72
N LEU A 38 6.92 10.07 12.02
CA LEU A 38 6.04 11.22 12.29
C LEU A 38 5.33 11.12 13.64
N ALA A 39 4.98 9.92 14.10
CA ALA A 39 4.33 9.69 15.40
C ALA A 39 5.32 9.63 16.58
N SER A 40 6.62 9.71 16.33
CA SER A 40 7.65 9.61 17.37
C SER A 40 7.92 10.97 18.02
N ARG A 41 8.42 10.95 19.26
CA ARG A 41 8.96 12.14 19.96
C ARG A 41 10.27 12.70 19.35
N ALA A 42 10.67 12.26 18.17
CA ALA A 42 11.89 12.74 17.51
C ALA A 42 11.78 14.22 17.12
N HIS A 43 12.92 14.83 16.85
CA HIS A 43 12.97 16.20 16.35
C HIS A 43 12.17 16.33 15.05
N ILE A 44 11.24 17.28 15.00
CA ILE A 44 10.22 17.34 13.93
C ILE A 44 10.82 17.44 12.53
N PHE A 45 11.91 18.19 12.36
CA PHE A 45 12.59 18.30 11.06
C PHE A 45 13.24 16.97 10.63
N ALA A 46 13.75 16.18 11.58
CA ALA A 46 14.33 14.87 11.28
C ALA A 46 13.22 13.84 10.97
N ALA A 47 12.11 13.90 11.70
CA ALA A 47 10.94 13.06 11.45
C ALA A 47 10.32 13.35 10.07
N LEU A 48 10.15 14.62 9.71
CA LEU A 48 9.59 15.03 8.42
C LEU A 48 10.49 14.63 7.24
N THR A 49 11.80 14.90 7.34
CA THR A 49 12.74 14.53 6.28
C THR A 49 12.85 13.01 6.13
N GLY A 50 12.95 12.28 7.24
CA GLY A 50 12.97 10.81 7.24
C GLY A 50 11.69 10.22 6.64
N ALA A 51 10.52 10.71 7.04
CA ALA A 51 9.25 10.25 6.50
C ALA A 51 9.11 10.53 5.00
N LEU A 52 9.53 11.72 4.54
CA LEU A 52 9.53 12.06 3.12
C LEU A 52 10.43 11.12 2.31
N VAL A 53 11.65 10.85 2.79
CA VAL A 53 12.57 9.90 2.14
C VAL A 53 11.96 8.51 2.07
N CYS A 54 11.35 8.02 3.16
CA CYS A 54 10.67 6.73 3.18
C CYS A 54 9.52 6.66 2.17
N LEU A 55 8.68 7.69 2.09
CA LEU A 55 7.56 7.73 1.14
C LEU A 55 8.05 7.77 -0.31
N VAL A 56 9.03 8.62 -0.62
CA VAL A 56 9.63 8.69 -1.96
C VAL A 56 10.23 7.35 -2.34
N ALA A 57 11.00 6.72 -1.44
CA ALA A 57 11.57 5.39 -1.67
C ALA A 57 10.47 4.33 -1.92
N ALA A 58 9.36 4.37 -1.17
CA ALA A 58 8.24 3.47 -1.36
C ALA A 58 7.62 3.65 -2.75
N PHE A 59 7.39 4.89 -3.18
CA PHE A 59 6.88 5.17 -4.52
C PHE A 59 7.85 4.73 -5.61
N VAL A 60 9.13 5.04 -5.48
CA VAL A 60 10.17 4.62 -6.44
C VAL A 60 10.20 3.10 -6.56
N LEU A 61 10.19 2.37 -5.45
CA LEU A 61 10.17 0.90 -5.45
C LEU A 61 8.99 0.33 -6.25
N VAL A 62 7.82 0.96 -6.15
CA VAL A 62 6.58 0.53 -6.81
C VAL A 62 6.56 0.93 -8.29
N PHE A 63 6.90 2.18 -8.60
CA PHE A 63 6.80 2.72 -9.96
C PHE A 63 7.96 2.32 -10.86
N ALA A 64 9.17 2.13 -10.30
CA ALA A 64 10.34 1.72 -11.08
C ALA A 64 10.34 0.22 -11.41
N HIS A 65 9.60 -0.60 -10.65
CA HIS A 65 9.65 -2.05 -10.84
C HIS A 65 8.97 -2.49 -12.16
N PRO A 66 9.56 -3.43 -12.91
CA PRO A 66 9.08 -3.83 -14.25
C PRO A 66 7.65 -4.40 -14.27
N TYR A 67 7.12 -4.85 -13.13
CA TYR A 67 5.74 -5.37 -13.05
C TYR A 67 4.71 -4.32 -13.48
N ARG A 68 4.96 -3.02 -13.23
CA ARG A 68 4.06 -1.93 -13.63
C ARG A 68 3.93 -1.84 -15.16
N ARG A 69 5.00 -2.13 -15.89
CA ARG A 69 4.98 -2.23 -17.36
C ARG A 69 4.17 -3.43 -17.82
N ALA A 70 4.33 -4.58 -17.16
CA ALA A 70 3.54 -5.79 -17.46
C ALA A 70 2.03 -5.57 -17.24
N MET A 71 1.64 -4.87 -16.17
CA MET A 71 0.24 -4.50 -15.91
C MET A 71 -0.34 -3.61 -17.01
N ARG A 72 0.42 -2.59 -17.46
CA ARG A 72 -0.02 -1.71 -18.56
C ARG A 72 -0.20 -2.51 -19.86
N ALA A 73 0.76 -3.37 -20.19
CA ALA A 73 0.67 -4.21 -21.39
C ALA A 73 -0.54 -5.17 -21.35
N TYR A 74 -0.84 -5.76 -20.19
CA TYR A 74 -2.00 -6.62 -20.00
C TYR A 74 -3.32 -5.84 -20.15
N ALA A 75 -3.42 -4.66 -19.54
CA ALA A 75 -4.58 -3.80 -19.63
C ALA A 75 -4.87 -3.35 -21.08
N THR A 76 -3.83 -2.97 -21.83
CA THR A 76 -3.97 -2.63 -23.27
C THR A 76 -4.44 -3.81 -24.11
N LYS A 77 -3.90 -5.01 -23.88
CA LYS A 77 -4.31 -6.23 -24.62
C LYS A 77 -5.78 -6.59 -24.38
N ARG A 78 -6.31 -6.28 -23.19
CA ARG A 78 -7.68 -6.63 -22.78
C ARG A 78 -8.67 -5.46 -22.90
N ASN A 79 -8.24 -4.29 -23.38
CA ASN A 79 -9.03 -3.04 -23.39
C ASN A 79 -9.62 -2.67 -22.01
N VAL A 80 -8.89 -2.99 -20.94
CA VAL A 80 -9.32 -2.73 -19.56
C VAL A 80 -8.72 -1.40 -19.10
N THR A 81 -9.55 -0.53 -18.52
CA THR A 81 -9.08 0.74 -17.96
C THR A 81 -8.27 0.52 -16.68
N LEU A 82 -7.13 1.19 -16.56
CA LEU A 82 -6.29 1.21 -15.34
C LEU A 82 -6.68 2.33 -14.36
N VAL A 83 -7.80 3.01 -14.60
CA VAL A 83 -8.26 4.14 -13.79
C VAL A 83 -8.62 3.65 -12.38
N PRO A 84 -8.09 4.24 -11.30
CA PRO A 84 -8.39 3.79 -9.95
C PRO A 84 -9.89 3.94 -9.63
N THR A 85 -10.47 2.91 -9.03
CA THR A 85 -11.88 2.96 -8.57
C THR A 85 -11.98 3.54 -7.17
N ILE A 86 -13.18 4.00 -6.77
CA ILE A 86 -13.45 4.55 -5.44
C ILE A 86 -13.04 3.56 -4.33
N THR A 87 -13.29 2.26 -4.53
CA THR A 87 -12.91 1.20 -3.58
C THR A 87 -11.39 1.08 -3.39
N GLN A 88 -10.58 1.47 -4.39
CA GLN A 88 -9.12 1.52 -4.28
C GLN A 88 -8.64 2.83 -3.63
N LEU A 89 -9.42 3.91 -3.77
CA LEU A 89 -9.12 5.20 -3.15
C LEU A 89 -9.36 5.18 -1.63
N VAL A 90 -10.41 4.50 -1.15
CA VAL A 90 -10.75 4.47 0.30
C VAL A 90 -9.56 4.04 1.18
N PRO A 91 -8.87 2.91 0.92
CA PRO A 91 -7.73 2.50 1.73
C PRO A 91 -6.56 3.50 1.65
N LEU A 92 -6.35 4.11 0.49
CA LEU A 92 -5.33 5.14 0.30
C LEU A 92 -5.64 6.39 1.13
N MET A 93 -6.92 6.80 1.19
CA MET A 93 -7.36 7.93 2.02
C MET A 93 -7.21 7.64 3.51
N ILE A 94 -7.46 6.41 3.95
CA ILE A 94 -7.21 6.00 5.35
C ILE A 94 -5.71 6.11 5.66
N LEU A 95 -4.85 5.59 4.78
CA LEU A 95 -3.40 5.68 4.97
C LEU A 95 -2.92 7.13 4.98
N TRP A 96 -3.45 7.95 4.07
CA TRP A 96 -3.15 9.38 4.03
C TRP A 96 -3.57 10.09 5.33
N LEU A 97 -4.75 9.77 5.86
CA LEU A 97 -5.22 10.32 7.14
C LEU A 97 -4.27 9.92 8.29
N MET A 98 -3.79 8.67 8.32
CA MET A 98 -2.79 8.24 9.31
C MET A 98 -1.50 9.07 9.24
N VAL A 99 -1.01 9.37 8.02
CA VAL A 99 0.18 10.21 7.82
C VAL A 99 -0.07 11.64 8.32
N MET A 100 -1.25 12.21 8.06
CA MET A 100 -1.59 13.57 8.50
C MET A 100 -1.78 13.67 10.02
N LEU A 101 -2.31 12.63 10.66
CA LEU A 101 -2.56 12.62 12.11
C LEU A 101 -1.32 12.24 12.92
N ALA A 102 -0.36 11.51 12.32
CA ALA A 102 0.83 11.03 13.02
C ALA A 102 1.62 12.14 13.74
N PRO A 103 1.92 13.32 13.14
CA PRO A 103 2.68 14.40 13.79
C PRO A 103 2.01 14.99 15.04
N ILE A 104 0.70 14.78 15.22
CA ILE A 104 -0.05 15.25 16.39
C ILE A 104 0.30 14.39 17.62
N VAL A 105 0.76 13.16 17.39
CA VAL A 105 1.06 12.20 18.43
C VAL A 105 2.55 12.20 18.71
N ALA A 106 2.92 12.34 19.99
CA ALA A 106 4.30 12.34 20.44
C ALA A 106 4.58 11.07 21.25
N LEU A 107 4.74 9.92 20.57
CA LEU A 107 4.96 8.63 21.22
C LEU A 107 6.45 8.38 21.56
N PRO A 108 6.74 7.70 22.69
CA PRO A 108 8.07 7.15 22.93
C PRO A 108 8.42 6.08 21.88
N ALA A 109 9.71 5.71 21.78
CA ALA A 109 10.22 4.81 20.74
C ALA A 109 9.46 3.46 20.65
N TRP A 110 9.07 2.88 21.79
CA TRP A 110 8.27 1.65 21.79
C TRP A 110 6.87 1.84 21.19
N GLY A 111 6.24 3.00 21.44
CA GLY A 111 4.92 3.33 20.89
C GLY A 111 4.99 3.57 19.38
N ALA A 112 6.06 4.24 18.91
CA ALA A 112 6.34 4.38 17.49
C ALA A 112 6.55 3.01 16.80
N GLY A 113 7.19 2.06 17.49
CA GLY A 113 7.33 0.67 17.02
C GLY A 113 5.99 -0.07 16.87
N LEU A 114 5.04 0.16 17.76
CA LEU A 114 3.68 -0.41 17.65
C LEU A 114 2.90 0.20 16.48
N VAL A 115 2.99 1.52 16.29
CA VAL A 115 2.40 2.22 15.13
C VAL A 115 3.01 1.69 13.84
N TRP A 116 4.33 1.49 13.80
CA TRP A 116 5.02 0.88 12.68
C TRP A 116 4.44 -0.49 12.32
N LEU A 117 4.32 -1.39 13.30
CA LEU A 117 3.75 -2.73 13.09
C LEU A 117 2.30 -2.69 12.58
N ALA A 118 1.47 -1.83 13.18
CA ALA A 118 0.06 -1.70 12.79
C ALA A 118 -0.09 -1.20 11.34
N VAL A 119 0.65 -0.14 10.99
CA VAL A 119 0.61 0.46 9.65
C VAL A 119 1.25 -0.47 8.61
N PHE A 120 2.34 -1.14 8.96
CA PHE A 120 2.96 -2.18 8.12
C PHE A 120 1.96 -3.28 7.79
N GLY A 121 1.30 -3.84 8.81
CA GLY A 121 0.30 -4.90 8.64
C GLY A 121 -0.84 -4.43 7.74
N LEU A 122 -1.43 -3.28 8.06
CA LEU A 122 -2.52 -2.69 7.27
C LEU A 122 -2.11 -2.48 5.81
N SER A 123 -0.95 -1.85 5.60
CA SER A 123 -0.41 -1.57 4.26
C SER A 123 -0.15 -2.85 3.48
N PHE A 124 0.36 -3.90 4.14
CA PHE A 124 0.63 -5.19 3.50
C PHE A 124 -0.63 -5.90 3.02
N PHE A 125 -1.75 -5.78 3.73
CA PHE A 125 -3.04 -6.34 3.31
C PHE A 125 -3.73 -5.50 2.24
N VAL A 126 -3.63 -4.18 2.33
CA VAL A 126 -4.27 -3.23 1.42
C VAL A 126 -3.54 -3.08 0.08
N PHE A 127 -2.23 -3.37 0.07
CA PHE A 127 -1.36 -3.13 -1.09
C PHE A 127 -1.89 -3.68 -2.43
N PRO A 128 -2.32 -4.95 -2.53
CA PRO A 128 -2.79 -5.51 -3.80
C PRO A 128 -4.08 -4.87 -4.31
N HIS A 129 -4.87 -4.27 -3.42
CA HIS A 129 -6.10 -3.54 -3.78
C HIS A 129 -5.76 -2.16 -4.34
N VAL A 130 -4.85 -1.43 -3.70
CA VAL A 130 -4.44 -0.07 -4.12
C VAL A 130 -3.61 -0.11 -5.40
N ASP A 131 -2.74 -1.12 -5.54
CA ASP A 131 -1.90 -1.32 -6.72
C ASP A 131 -2.70 -1.78 -7.95
N GLY A 132 -3.92 -2.29 -7.75
CA GLY A 132 -4.83 -2.69 -8.82
C GLY A 132 -4.51 -4.03 -9.47
N THR A 133 -3.51 -4.76 -8.97
CA THR A 133 -3.22 -6.14 -9.39
C THR A 133 -4.41 -7.07 -9.18
N ARG A 134 -5.16 -6.89 -8.09
CA ARG A 134 -6.39 -7.67 -7.84
C ARG A 134 -7.51 -7.38 -8.85
N ARG A 135 -7.55 -6.18 -9.44
CA ARG A 135 -8.55 -5.83 -10.46
C ARG A 135 -8.32 -6.60 -11.77
N LEU A 136 -7.07 -6.87 -12.12
CA LEU A 136 -6.75 -7.65 -13.31
C LEU A 136 -7.33 -9.08 -13.24
N ALA A 137 -7.63 -9.58 -12.05
CA ALA A 137 -8.31 -10.85 -11.88
C ALA A 137 -9.77 -10.82 -12.34
N PHE A 138 -10.45 -9.67 -12.24
CA PHE A 138 -11.90 -9.51 -12.49
C PHE A 138 -12.19 -8.79 -13.82
N ALA A 139 -11.22 -8.73 -14.73
CA ALA A 139 -11.27 -7.94 -15.96
C ALA A 139 -11.26 -8.79 -17.24
#